data_AF-A0A1B6IN09-F1
#
_entry.id   AF-A0A1B6IN09-F1
#
_cell.length_a   1.000
_cell.length_b   1.000
_cell.length_c   1.000
_cell.angle_alpha   90.00
_cell.angle_beta   90.00
_cell.angle_gamma   90.00
#
_symmetry.space_group_name_H-M   'P 1'
#
loop_
_entity.id
_entity.type
_entity.pdbx_description
1 polymer ?
#
loop_
_entity_poly.entity_id
_entity_poly.type
_entity_poly.pdbx_seq_one_letter_code
_entity_poly.pdbx_strand_id
1 'polypeptide(L)'
;ADEVVRAYRLQDLCKVYLQTLNSSLQDLGCTERLTLEELNHGFKSSSDLFIFILCQLMPGIFSDTEDDYDVGNAEFPSGYNSVLESSDFLESKLKGKHYWKQFPLIIRQFHHWVLNL
;
A
#
# COMPACT_ATOMS: atom_id res chain seq x y z
N ALA A 1 18.19 11.94 -6.48
CA ALA A 1 18.19 11.79 -5.02
C ALA A 1 18.91 10.48 -4.70
N ASP A 2 19.90 10.54 -3.82
CA ASP A 2 20.85 9.45 -3.56
C ASP A 2 20.14 8.22 -2.93
N GLU A 3 20.26 7.06 -3.57
CA GLU A 3 19.63 5.81 -3.12
C GLU A 3 20.12 5.40 -1.72
N VAL A 4 21.37 5.70 -1.38
CA VAL A 4 21.96 5.38 -0.07
C VAL A 4 21.28 6.18 1.04
N VAL A 5 21.04 7.47 0.79
CA VAL A 5 20.33 8.34 1.74
C VAL A 5 18.90 7.85 1.94
N ARG A 6 18.24 7.38 0.88
CA ARG A 6 16.87 6.85 0.96
C ARG A 6 16.80 5.54 1.74
N ALA A 7 17.73 4.62 1.48
CA ALA A 7 17.80 3.34 2.20
C ALA A 7 18.09 3.54 3.69
N TYR A 8 19.03 4.42 4.03
CA TYR A 8 19.37 4.73 5.42
C TYR A 8 18.19 5.33 6.18
N ARG A 9 17.51 6.33 5.58
CA ARG A 9 16.33 6.97 6.18
C ARG A 9 15.17 6.00 6.37
N LEU A 10 14.99 5.05 5.45
CA LEU A 10 13.98 4.01 5.58
C LEU A 10 14.29 3.08 6.76
N GLN A 11 15.55 2.66 6.91
CA GLN A 11 15.96 1.80 8.01
C GLN A 11 15.77 2.49 9.37
N ASP A 12 16.11 3.78 9.46
CA ASP A 12 15.84 4.59 10.65
C ASP A 12 14.35 4.66 10.97
N LEU A 13 13.52 4.85 9.94
CA LEU A 13 12.06 4.88 10.09
C LEU A 13 11.51 3.54 10.57
N CYS A 14 11.97 2.42 10.03
CA CYS A 14 11.60 1.07 10.48
C CYS A 14 11.96 0.87 11.96
N LYS A 15 13.13 1.34 12.42
CA LYS A 15 13.51 1.27 13.84
C LYS A 15 12.58 2.07 14.74
N VAL A 16 12.22 3.29 14.34
CA VAL A 16 11.28 4.13 15.09
C VAL A 16 9.90 3.49 15.19
N TYR A 17 9.37 2.96 14.08
CA TYR A 17 8.08 2.25 14.10
C TYR A 17 8.13 0.97 14.93
N LEU A 18 9.21 0.19 14.83
CA LEU A 18 9.39 -1.02 15.62
C LEU A 18 9.42 -0.70 17.12
N GLN A 19 10.18 0.32 17.50
CA GLN A 19 10.25 0.76 18.89
C GLN A 19 8.86 1.19 19.39
N THR A 20 8.16 2.00 18.61
CA THR A 20 6.81 2.48 18.96
C THR A 20 5.82 1.32 19.09
N LEU A 21 5.81 0.38 18.15
CA LEU A 21 4.95 -0.79 18.16
C LEU A 21 5.21 -1.66 19.39
N ASN A 22 6.48 -1.95 19.67
CA ASN A 22 6.88 -2.76 20.81
C ASN A 22 6.54 -2.09 22.15
N SER A 23 6.68 -0.76 22.25
CA SER A 23 6.23 0.00 23.42
C SER A 23 4.71 -0.07 23.58
N SER A 24 3.92 0.12 22.52
CA SER A 24 2.46 -0.01 22.60
C SER A 24 2.01 -1.42 22.99
N LEU A 25 2.68 -2.46 22.46
CA LEU A 25 2.40 -3.85 22.85
C LEU A 25 2.74 -4.11 24.33
N GLN A 26 3.80 -3.48 24.84
CA GLN A 26 4.13 -3.53 26.26
C GLN A 26 3.03 -2.95 27.13
N ASP A 27 2.50 -1.78 26.76
CA ASP A 27 1.43 -1.10 27.50
C ASP A 27 0.14 -1.92 27.51
N LEU A 28 -0.07 -2.75 26.48
CA LEU A 28 -1.18 -3.71 26.38
C LEU A 28 -0.92 -5.03 27.14
N GLY A 29 0.24 -5.19 27.78
CA GLY A 29 0.59 -6.38 28.57
C GLY A 29 1.20 -7.52 27.76
N CYS A 30 1.51 -7.33 26.48
CA CYS A 30 2.23 -8.32 25.70
C CYS A 30 3.70 -8.38 26.15
N THR A 31 4.24 -9.58 26.33
CA THR A 31 5.64 -9.82 26.73
C THR A 31 6.58 -9.99 25.54
N GLU A 32 6.04 -10.43 24.40
CA GLU A 32 6.78 -10.68 23.16
C GLU A 32 7.16 -9.36 22.47
N ARG A 33 8.35 -9.32 21.87
CA ARG A 33 8.86 -8.14 21.17
C ARG A 33 9.29 -8.56 19.78
N LEU A 34 8.78 -7.84 18.80
CA LEU A 34 9.15 -8.03 17.42
C LEU A 34 10.58 -7.53 17.21
N THR A 35 11.40 -8.32 16.53
CA THR A 35 12.71 -7.90 16.03
C THR A 35 12.58 -7.21 14.68
N LEU A 36 13.65 -6.53 14.25
CA LEU A 36 13.65 -5.89 12.92
C LEU A 36 13.59 -6.95 11.81
N GLU A 37 14.27 -8.08 12.01
CA GLU A 37 14.28 -9.22 11.10
C GLU A 37 12.88 -9.83 10.94
N GLU A 38 12.16 -10.03 12.05
CA GLU A 38 10.79 -10.55 12.02
C GLU A 38 9.82 -9.56 11.37
N LEU A 39 9.97 -8.25 11.63
CA LEU A 39 9.19 -7.22 10.97
C LEU A 39 9.43 -7.21 9.45
N ASN A 40 10.69 -7.24 9.03
CA ASN A 40 11.06 -7.26 7.62
C ASN A 40 10.61 -8.55 6.93
N HIS A 41 10.70 -9.69 7.61
CA HIS A 41 10.14 -10.95 7.13
C HIS A 41 8.63 -10.84 6.95
N GLY A 42 7.91 -10.24 7.90
CA GLY A 42 6.48 -9.94 7.79
C GLY A 42 6.16 -9.15 6.52
N PHE A 43 6.83 -8.01 6.32
CA PHE A 43 6.64 -7.19 5.11
C PHE A 43 6.93 -7.95 3.80
N LYS A 44 8.00 -8.75 3.76
CA LYS A 44 8.32 -9.57 2.59
C LYS A 44 7.27 -10.64 2.34
N SER A 45 6.84 -11.36 3.38
CA SER A 45 5.83 -12.42 3.25
C SER A 45 4.45 -11.88 2.85
N SER A 46 4.15 -10.63 3.19
CA SER A 46 2.92 -9.94 2.78
C SER A 46 3.04 -9.16 1.47
N SER A 47 4.15 -9.25 0.72
CA SER A 47 4.37 -8.44 -0.48
C SER A 47 3.26 -8.61 -1.52
N ASP A 48 2.80 -9.85 -1.72
CA ASP A 48 1.77 -10.17 -2.70
C ASP A 48 0.42 -9.55 -2.32
N LEU A 49 0.12 -9.50 -1.01
CA LEU A 49 -1.07 -8.83 -0.49
C LEU A 49 -0.98 -7.32 -0.71
N PHE A 50 0.18 -6.71 -0.50
CA PHE A 50 0.38 -5.28 -0.80
C PHE A 50 0.24 -4.98 -2.29
N ILE A 51 0.76 -5.84 -3.17
CA ILE A 51 0.57 -5.70 -4.63
C ILE A 51 -0.92 -5.77 -4.97
N PHE A 52 -1.64 -6.74 -4.39
CA PHE A 52 -3.07 -6.86 -4.59
C PHE A 52 -3.81 -5.59 -4.16
N ILE A 53 -3.52 -5.05 -2.97
CA ILE A 53 -4.10 -3.80 -2.46
C ILE A 53 -3.77 -2.62 -3.38
N LEU A 54 -2.51 -2.50 -3.83
CA LEU A 54 -2.11 -1.44 -4.76
C LEU A 54 -2.91 -1.54 -6.06
N CYS A 55 -3.05 -2.72 -6.65
CA CYS A 55 -3.84 -2.92 -7.87
C CYS A 55 -5.33 -2.52 -7.69
N GLN A 56 -5.90 -2.68 -6.50
CA GLN A 56 -7.28 -2.28 -6.21
C GLN A 56 -7.43 -0.77 -5.98
N LEU A 57 -6.48 -0.14 -5.27
CA LEU A 57 -6.59 1.26 -4.87
C LEU A 57 -6.07 2.25 -5.91
N MET A 58 -5.04 1.87 -6.67
CA MET A 58 -4.38 2.78 -7.61
C MET A 58 -5.29 3.34 -8.70
N PRO A 59 -6.24 2.59 -9.29
CA PRO A 59 -7.20 3.17 -10.22
C PRO A 59 -7.97 4.34 -9.59
N GLY A 60 -8.38 4.21 -8.33
CA GLY A 60 -9.08 5.26 -7.58
C GLY A 60 -8.22 6.49 -7.29
N ILE A 61 -6.93 6.29 -6.97
CA ILE A 61 -5.99 7.37 -6.61
C ILE A 61 -5.52 8.16 -7.85
N PHE A 62 -5.36 7.48 -8.98
CA PHE A 62 -4.76 8.03 -10.21
C PHE A 62 -5.75 8.25 -11.35
N SER A 63 -7.06 8.19 -11.08
CA SER A 63 -8.06 8.63 -12.06
C SER A 63 -7.90 10.11 -12.34
N ASP A 64 -8.07 10.50 -13.60
CA ASP A 64 -8.07 11.91 -13.98
C ASP A 64 -9.22 12.66 -13.25
N THR A 65 -8.96 13.87 -12.78
CA THR A 65 -9.82 14.66 -11.87
C THR A 65 -11.21 15.02 -12.42
N GLU A 66 -11.51 14.72 -13.67
CA GLU A 66 -12.86 14.89 -14.23
C GLU A 66 -13.82 13.77 -13.78
N ASP A 67 -13.30 12.67 -13.22
CA ASP A 67 -14.03 11.53 -12.63
C ASP A 67 -13.85 11.45 -11.09
N ASP A 68 -13.95 12.61 -10.42
CA ASP A 68 -13.82 12.70 -8.96
C ASP A 68 -15.05 12.06 -8.29
N TYR A 69 -14.88 10.80 -7.89
CA TYR A 69 -15.88 10.06 -7.13
C TYR A 69 -15.64 10.38 -5.66
N ASP A 70 -16.62 11.03 -5.03
CA ASP A 70 -16.57 11.38 -3.61
C ASP A 70 -16.55 10.10 -2.75
N VAL A 71 -15.35 9.68 -2.38
CA VAL A 71 -15.09 8.48 -1.56
C VAL A 71 -15.81 8.56 -0.21
N GLY A 72 -16.17 9.76 0.27
CA GLY A 72 -16.95 9.94 1.50
C GLY A 72 -18.41 9.51 1.38
N ASN A 73 -18.96 9.42 0.16
CA ASN A 73 -20.33 9.02 -0.14
C ASN A 73 -20.43 7.63 -0.80
N ALA A 74 -19.30 6.93 -0.93
CA ALA A 74 -19.24 5.60 -1.53
C ALA A 74 -19.83 4.54 -0.57
N GLU A 75 -21.09 4.17 -0.75
CA GLU A 75 -21.64 2.98 -0.10
C GLU A 75 -20.90 1.74 -0.64
N PHE A 76 -20.21 1.01 0.23
CA PHE A 76 -19.61 -0.28 -0.15
C PHE A 76 -20.72 -1.20 -0.66
N PRO A 77 -20.72 -1.57 -1.95
CA PRO A 77 -21.93 -2.10 -2.53
C PRO A 77 -22.09 -3.58 -2.12
N SER A 78 -23.03 -3.82 -1.20
CA SER A 78 -23.18 -5.07 -0.44
C SER A 78 -24.06 -6.13 -1.12
N GLY A 79 -24.13 -6.16 -2.45
CA GLY A 79 -25.02 -7.08 -3.18
C GLY A 79 -24.52 -7.39 -4.59
N TYR A 80 -24.99 -8.49 -5.18
CA TYR A 80 -24.52 -9.05 -6.47
C TYR A 80 -24.46 -8.05 -7.65
N ASN A 81 -25.24 -6.97 -7.62
CA ASN A 81 -25.20 -5.88 -8.61
C ASN A 81 -23.96 -4.96 -8.47
N SER A 82 -23.28 -5.02 -7.32
CA SER A 82 -22.06 -4.27 -7.00
C SER A 82 -20.87 -4.65 -7.84
N VAL A 83 -20.81 -5.90 -8.28
CA VAL A 83 -19.71 -6.45 -9.07
C VAL A 83 -19.72 -5.87 -10.48
N LEU A 84 -20.91 -5.62 -11.04
CA LEU A 84 -21.08 -5.05 -12.37
C LEU A 84 -20.77 -3.54 -12.38
N GLU A 85 -21.30 -2.78 -11.41
CA GLU A 85 -20.98 -1.35 -11.28
C GLU A 85 -19.52 -1.11 -10.89
N SER A 86 -18.93 -1.97 -10.07
CA SER A 86 -17.49 -1.96 -9.75
C SER A 86 -16.64 -2.29 -10.98
N SER A 87 -17.08 -3.21 -11.84
CA SER A 87 -16.43 -3.53 -13.12
C SER A 87 -16.39 -2.32 -14.04
N ASP A 88 -17.52 -1.67 -14.28
CA ASP A 88 -17.61 -0.49 -15.17
C ASP A 88 -16.83 0.71 -14.60
N PHE A 89 -16.89 0.90 -13.28
CA PHE A 89 -16.10 1.89 -12.56
C PHE A 89 -14.59 1.62 -12.70
N LEU A 90 -14.15 0.39 -12.46
CA LEU A 90 -12.75 -0.01 -12.59
C LEU A 90 -12.28 0.13 -14.04
N GLU A 91 -13.11 -0.25 -15.01
CA GLU A 91 -12.82 -0.12 -16.44
C GLU A 91 -12.66 1.35 -16.84
N SER A 92 -13.52 2.25 -16.34
CA SER A 92 -13.40 3.69 -16.59
C SER A 92 -12.08 4.25 -16.05
N LYS A 93 -11.69 3.88 -14.82
CA LYS A 93 -10.45 4.36 -14.19
C LYS A 93 -9.18 3.73 -14.79
N LEU A 94 -9.26 2.48 -15.25
CA LEU A 94 -8.18 1.81 -15.96
C LEU A 94 -7.95 2.38 -17.38
N LYS A 95 -8.88 3.14 -17.97
CA LYS A 95 -8.66 3.82 -19.26
C LYS A 95 -7.80 5.09 -19.12
N GLY A 96 -7.60 5.58 -17.90
CA GLY A 96 -6.79 6.77 -17.60
C GLY A 96 -5.33 6.61 -18.04
N LYS A 97 -4.85 7.55 -18.86
CA LYS A 97 -3.44 7.57 -19.31
C LYS A 97 -2.46 7.82 -18.16
N HIS A 98 -2.91 8.52 -17.12
CA HIS A 98 -2.11 8.80 -15.94
C HIS A 98 -1.80 7.53 -15.13
N TYR A 99 -2.82 6.69 -14.89
CA TYR A 99 -2.69 5.41 -14.20
C TYR A 99 -1.60 4.52 -14.83
N TRP A 100 -1.68 4.24 -16.13
CA TRP A 100 -0.72 3.35 -16.79
C TRP A 100 0.69 3.92 -16.88
N LYS A 101 0.84 5.24 -16.80
CA LYS A 101 2.15 5.89 -16.74
C LYS A 101 2.80 5.73 -15.36
N GLN A 102 2.01 5.81 -14.28
CA GLN A 102 2.49 5.73 -12.91
C GLN A 102 2.64 4.29 -12.42
N PHE A 103 1.73 3.40 -12.84
CA PHE A 103 1.67 2.00 -12.40
C PHE A 103 3.04 1.28 -12.45
N PRO A 104 3.76 1.23 -13.59
CA PRO A 104 5.04 0.52 -13.65
C PRO A 104 6.13 1.15 -12.78
N LEU A 105 6.08 2.46 -12.54
CA LEU A 105 7.03 3.15 -11.66
C LEU A 105 6.79 2.78 -10.20
N ILE A 106 5.52 2.75 -9.78
CA ILE A 106 5.12 2.41 -8.42
C ILE A 106 5.41 0.94 -8.12
N ILE A 107 5.06 0.03 -9.03
CA ILE A 107 5.37 -1.40 -8.88
C ILE A 107 6.88 -1.64 -8.84
N ARG A 108 7.66 -0.96 -9.69
CA ARG A 108 9.13 -1.07 -9.66
C ARG A 108 9.70 -0.57 -8.34
N GLN A 109 9.21 0.56 -7.83
CA GLN A 109 9.65 1.11 -6.56
C GLN A 109 9.27 0.20 -5.38
N PHE A 110 8.08 -0.40 -5.42
CA PHE A 110 7.64 -1.37 -4.43
C PHE A 110 8.52 -2.63 -4.44
N HIS A 111 8.77 -3.23 -5.61
CA HIS A 111 9.68 -4.38 -5.71
C HIS A 111 11.09 -4.04 -5.22
N HIS A 112 11.62 -2.87 -5.60
CA HIS A 112 12.91 -2.43 -5.10
C HIS A 112 12.92 -2.28 -3.58
N TRP A 113 11.83 -1.78 -2.98
CA TRP A 113 11.69 -1.68 -1.53
C TRP A 113 11.70 -3.07 -0.87
N VAL A 114 10.87 -3.99 -1.34
CA VAL A 114 10.77 -5.36 -0.78
C VAL A 114 12.11 -6.11 -0.85
N LEU A 115 12.86 -5.96 -1.94
CA LEU A 115 14.15 -6.62 -2.12
C LEU A 115 15.26 -6.07 -1.22
N ASN A 116 15.12 -4.82 -0.75
CA ASN A 116 16.14 -4.13 0.05
C ASN A 116 15.76 -3.97 1.54
N LEU A 117 14.66 -4.58 1.98
CA LEU A 117 14.35 -4.81 3.41
C LEU A 117 15.25 -5.89 4.00
#